data_AF-A0A7L3BCC6-F1
#
_entry.id   AF-A0A7L3BCC6-F1
#
_cell.length_a   1.000
_cell.length_b   1.000
_cell.length_c   1.000
_cell.angle_alpha   90.00
_cell.angle_beta   90.00
_cell.angle_gamma   90.00
#
_symmetry.space_group_name_H-M   'P 1'
#
loop_
_entity.id
_entity.type
_entity.pdbx_description
1 polymer ?
#
loop_
_entity_poly.entity_id
_entity_poly.type
_entity_poly.pdbx_seq_one_letter_code
_entity_poly.pdbx_strand_id
1 'polypeptide(L)'
;QGTQMIFNAAKELGQLSKLKDHMVREEAKSLTPKQCAVVELALDTIKQYFHAGGVGLKKTFLEKSPDLQSLRYALSLYTQATDLLIKTFVQTQASQVGMGTHVSSLCLAGSGVDDPVGEVSIHVELFTHPGTGEHKVTVKGGFCWLGCQGPAGASAPQPSRAALLAVVAANDLKWQTSGIFRPFIEVNIIGPHLSDKKRKFATKSKNNSWAPKYNESFQFTLGTETGPECYELQVCVKDYCFAREDRTVGIAVLQLRDILQRPGCACWLPLGRRIHMDDTGLTVLRILSQRNNDEVAKEFVKLKSDTRSAEEG
;
A
#
# COMPACT_ATOMS: atom_id res chain seq x y z
N GLN A 1 17.86 16.64 49.47
CA GLN A 1 17.82 17.73 48.46
C GLN A 1 17.60 17.24 47.03
N GLY A 2 18.10 16.06 46.62
CA GLY A 2 17.89 15.54 45.24
C GLY A 2 16.45 15.17 44.86
N THR A 3 15.65 14.65 45.79
CA THR A 3 14.25 14.23 45.54
C THR A 3 13.35 15.41 45.17
N GLN A 4 13.61 16.60 45.73
CA GLN A 4 12.84 17.81 45.45
C GLN A 4 13.10 18.33 44.02
N MET A 5 14.33 18.16 43.50
CA MET A 5 14.66 18.55 42.12
C MET A 5 14.03 17.62 41.09
N ILE A 6 13.99 16.30 41.37
CA ILE A 6 13.30 15.32 40.52
C ILE A 6 11.78 15.58 40.50
N PHE A 7 11.19 15.88 41.66
CA PHE A 7 9.76 16.19 41.77
C PHE A 7 9.39 17.49 41.03
N ASN A 8 10.23 18.53 41.11
CA ASN A 8 10.02 19.77 40.37
C ASN A 8 10.21 19.58 38.85
N ALA A 9 11.22 18.81 38.41
CA ALA A 9 11.42 18.48 37.00
C ALA A 9 10.26 17.63 36.43
N ALA A 10 9.74 16.68 37.20
CA ALA A 10 8.55 15.89 36.83
C ALA A 10 7.28 16.76 36.70
N LYS A 11 7.16 17.81 37.54
CA LYS A 11 6.06 18.77 37.47
C LYS A 11 6.12 19.65 36.21
N GLU A 12 7.31 20.01 35.73
CA GLU A 12 7.50 20.71 34.46
C GLU A 12 7.24 19.81 33.25
N LEU A 13 7.61 18.51 33.30
CA LEU A 13 7.23 17.53 32.28
C LEU A 13 5.70 17.37 32.16
N GLY A 14 4.95 17.58 33.25
CA GLY A 14 3.49 17.62 33.23
C GLY A 14 2.90 18.74 32.37
N GLN A 15 3.63 19.83 32.14
CA GLN A 15 3.18 20.93 31.26
C GLN A 15 3.28 20.60 29.76
N LEU A 16 4.11 19.62 29.37
CA LEU A 16 4.18 19.11 27.99
C LEU A 16 2.90 18.38 27.57
N SER A 17 2.10 17.86 28.52
CA SER A 17 0.79 17.26 28.21
C SER A 17 -0.18 18.26 27.57
N LYS A 18 -0.11 19.54 27.96
CA LYS A 18 -0.92 20.63 27.38
C LYS A 18 -0.42 21.04 25.99
N LEU A 19 0.88 20.89 25.71
CA LEU A 19 1.45 21.07 24.38
C LEU A 19 1.08 19.90 23.44
N LYS A 20 0.99 18.67 23.96
CA LYS A 20 0.51 17.49 23.23
C LYS A 20 -0.91 17.72 22.70
N ASP A 21 -1.80 18.29 23.50
CA ASP A 21 -3.18 18.58 23.08
C ASP A 21 -3.26 19.66 21.99
N HIS A 22 -2.31 20.60 21.96
CA HIS A 22 -2.19 21.59 20.87
C HIS A 22 -1.56 21.01 19.60
N MET A 23 -0.62 20.07 19.71
CA MET A 23 -0.04 19.36 18.56
C MET A 23 -1.04 18.40 17.86
N VAL A 24 -2.07 17.95 18.57
CA VAL A 24 -3.10 17.04 18.03
C VAL A 24 -4.19 17.79 17.24
N ARG A 25 -4.31 19.12 17.39
CA ARG A 25 -5.37 19.93 16.77
C ARG A 25 -5.02 20.58 15.43
N GLU A 26 -3.74 20.76 15.10
CA GLU A 26 -3.34 21.02 13.71
C GLU A 26 -3.26 19.69 12.97
N GLU A 27 -3.74 19.63 11.73
CA GLU A 27 -3.37 18.54 10.81
C GLU A 27 -1.87 18.31 10.95
N ALA A 28 -1.47 17.16 11.51
CA ALA A 28 -0.09 16.93 11.92
C ALA A 28 0.83 17.06 10.71
N LYS A 29 1.42 18.24 10.53
CA LYS A 29 2.39 18.51 9.45
C LYS A 29 3.57 17.57 9.70
N SER A 30 3.81 16.65 8.76
CA SER A 30 5.02 15.82 8.71
C SER A 30 6.27 16.70 8.85
N LEU A 31 7.33 16.14 9.45
CA LEU A 31 8.60 16.81 9.63
C LEU A 31 9.29 17.09 8.29
N THR A 32 9.84 18.29 8.13
CA THR A 32 10.75 18.61 7.03
C THR A 32 12.11 17.92 7.22
N PRO A 33 12.92 17.72 6.15
CA PRO A 33 14.27 17.18 6.29
C PRO A 33 15.16 17.98 7.26
N LYS A 34 15.00 19.31 7.29
CA LYS A 34 15.69 20.19 8.24
C LYS A 34 15.27 19.91 9.68
N GLN A 35 13.98 19.75 9.92
CA GLN A 35 13.47 19.39 11.25
C GLN A 35 13.93 18.00 11.68
N CYS A 36 14.00 17.02 10.75
CA CYS A 36 14.55 15.71 11.05
C CYS A 36 16.02 15.81 11.49
N ALA A 37 16.84 16.57 10.78
CA ALA A 37 18.25 16.79 11.15
C ALA A 37 18.40 17.47 12.53
N VAL A 38 17.53 18.44 12.85
CA VAL A 38 17.51 19.08 14.18
C VAL A 38 17.14 18.08 15.27
N VAL A 39 16.14 17.23 15.03
CA VAL A 39 15.75 16.19 15.98
C VAL A 39 16.88 15.16 16.15
N GLU A 40 17.54 14.73 15.08
CA GLU A 40 18.69 13.81 15.16
C GLU A 40 19.83 14.38 16.01
N LEU A 41 20.19 15.65 15.81
CA LEU A 41 21.20 16.34 16.63
C LEU A 41 20.77 16.46 18.09
N ALA A 42 19.49 16.77 18.34
CA ALA A 42 18.93 16.84 19.68
C ALA A 42 19.00 15.47 20.37
N LEU A 43 18.74 14.36 19.66
CA LEU A 43 18.86 13.02 20.21
C LEU A 43 20.29 12.68 20.62
N ASP A 44 21.29 13.10 19.85
CA ASP A 44 22.69 12.89 20.22
C ASP A 44 23.08 13.71 21.46
N THR A 45 22.52 14.92 21.62
CA THR A 45 22.71 15.73 22.84
C THR A 45 22.02 15.11 24.05
N ILE A 46 20.79 14.61 23.89
CA ILE A 46 20.06 13.89 24.94
C ILE A 46 20.84 12.65 25.39
N LYS A 47 21.42 11.89 24.44
CA LYS A 47 22.30 10.76 24.75
C LYS A 47 23.51 11.16 25.58
N GLN A 48 24.17 12.26 25.22
CA GLN A 48 25.31 12.78 25.97
C GLN A 48 24.90 13.20 27.39
N TYR A 49 23.73 13.82 27.53
CA TYR A 49 23.19 14.24 28.81
C TYR A 49 22.92 13.04 29.74
N PHE A 50 22.25 12.00 29.25
CA PHE A 50 22.01 10.78 30.05
C PHE A 50 23.29 10.02 30.37
N HIS A 51 24.30 10.06 29.50
CA HIS A 51 25.60 9.45 29.78
C HIS A 51 26.40 10.22 30.85
N ALA A 52 26.22 11.55 30.92
CA ALA A 52 26.84 12.43 31.92
C ALA A 52 28.35 12.17 32.11
N GLY A 53 29.11 12.07 31.01
CA GLY A 53 30.57 11.83 31.08
C GLY A 53 30.98 10.48 31.67
N GLY A 54 30.08 9.50 31.76
CA GLY A 54 30.33 8.17 32.33
C GLY A 54 29.75 7.98 33.74
N VAL A 55 29.17 9.04 34.33
CA VAL A 55 28.51 9.00 35.64
C VAL A 55 27.03 8.64 35.54
N GLY A 56 26.45 8.74 34.33
CA GLY A 56 25.04 8.44 34.07
C GLY A 56 24.79 7.05 33.49
N LEU A 57 23.72 6.92 32.69
CA LEU A 57 23.36 5.68 32.04
C LEU A 57 24.40 5.28 30.98
N LYS A 58 24.70 3.98 30.90
CA LYS A 58 25.52 3.44 29.79
C LYS A 58 24.85 3.80 28.45
N LYS A 59 25.63 4.31 27.49
CA LYS A 59 25.11 4.66 26.15
C LYS A 59 24.37 3.49 25.50
N THR A 60 24.89 2.27 25.67
CA THR A 60 24.30 1.04 25.13
C THR A 60 22.91 0.73 25.70
N PHE A 61 22.59 1.19 26.91
CA PHE A 61 21.26 1.02 27.49
C PHE A 61 20.23 1.90 26.76
N LEU A 62 20.58 3.16 26.54
CA LEU A 62 19.73 4.10 25.81
C LEU A 62 19.59 3.73 24.33
N GLU A 63 20.65 3.23 23.70
CA GLU A 63 20.63 2.73 22.31
C GLU A 63 19.78 1.47 22.11
N LYS A 64 19.64 0.66 23.15
CA LYS A 64 18.77 -0.51 23.16
C LYS A 64 17.32 -0.18 23.53
N SER A 65 17.04 1.08 23.88
CA SER A 65 15.68 1.50 24.24
C SER A 65 14.74 1.35 23.04
N PRO A 66 13.57 0.69 23.20
CA PRO A 66 12.60 0.56 22.13
C PRO A 66 12.11 1.93 21.65
N ASP A 67 11.87 2.88 22.55
CA ASP A 67 11.38 4.22 22.19
C ASP A 67 12.37 4.98 21.30
N LEU A 68 13.67 4.88 21.62
CA LEU A 68 14.71 5.53 20.83
C LEU A 68 14.88 4.83 19.47
N GLN A 69 14.79 3.50 19.43
CA GLN A 69 14.84 2.74 18.18
C GLN A 69 13.64 3.08 17.29
N SER A 70 12.43 3.13 17.84
CA SER A 70 11.22 3.55 17.12
C SER A 70 11.33 4.97 16.59
N LEU A 71 11.86 5.92 17.38
CA LEU A 71 12.06 7.30 16.92
C LEU A 71 13.11 7.38 15.81
N ARG A 72 14.24 6.68 15.93
CA ARG A 72 15.25 6.63 14.87
C ARG A 72 14.72 5.97 13.61
N TYR A 73 13.93 4.91 13.73
CA TYR A 73 13.27 4.29 12.61
C TYR A 73 12.32 5.27 11.92
N ALA A 74 11.45 5.96 12.69
CA ALA A 74 10.54 6.96 12.16
C ALA A 74 11.28 8.09 11.42
N LEU A 75 12.35 8.65 12.01
CA LEU A 75 13.19 9.68 11.37
C LEU A 75 13.85 9.16 10.08
N SER A 76 14.30 7.90 10.08
CA SER A 76 14.90 7.30 8.89
C SER A 76 13.93 7.23 7.71
N LEU A 77 12.61 7.12 7.93
CA LEU A 77 11.63 7.12 6.84
C LEU A 77 11.57 8.49 6.13
N TYR A 78 11.72 9.60 6.86
CA TYR A 78 11.64 10.94 6.28
C TYR A 78 12.73 11.24 5.24
N THR A 79 13.87 10.56 5.34
CA THR A 79 15.02 10.75 4.45
C THR A 79 15.02 9.78 3.26
N GLN A 80 14.12 8.80 3.22
CA GLN A 80 14.09 7.77 2.17
C GLN A 80 13.49 8.27 0.86
N ALA A 81 13.95 7.68 -0.26
CA ALA A 81 13.33 7.91 -1.57
C ALA A 81 11.90 7.36 -1.63
N THR A 82 11.08 7.86 -2.57
CA THR A 82 9.66 7.50 -2.70
C THR A 82 9.48 6.00 -2.94
N ASP A 83 10.32 5.41 -3.79
CA ASP A 83 10.30 3.97 -4.06
C ASP A 83 10.56 3.13 -2.82
N LEU A 84 11.49 3.56 -1.96
CA LEU A 84 11.82 2.82 -0.74
C LEU A 84 10.70 2.93 0.31
N LEU A 85 10.02 4.09 0.37
CA LEU A 85 8.83 4.26 1.20
C LEU A 85 7.67 3.41 0.73
N ILE A 86 7.41 3.36 -0.59
CA ILE A 86 6.37 2.50 -1.17
C ILE A 86 6.71 1.02 -0.94
N LYS A 87 7.98 0.62 -1.14
CA LYS A 87 8.43 -0.74 -0.84
C LYS A 87 8.21 -1.09 0.64
N THR A 88 8.62 -0.19 1.55
CA THR A 88 8.43 -0.38 2.99
C THR A 88 6.94 -0.52 3.31
N PHE A 89 6.08 0.34 2.74
CA PHE A 89 4.63 0.23 2.88
C PHE A 89 4.14 -1.16 2.47
N VAL A 90 4.40 -1.61 1.24
CA VAL A 90 3.89 -2.91 0.77
C VAL A 90 4.38 -4.04 1.67
N GLN A 91 5.64 -3.96 2.14
CA GLN A 91 6.25 -4.99 2.98
C GLN A 91 5.69 -5.05 4.41
N THR A 92 5.44 -3.92 5.07
CA THR A 92 4.98 -3.93 6.46
C THR A 92 3.49 -4.19 6.59
N GLN A 93 2.70 -3.79 5.59
CA GLN A 93 1.26 -3.95 5.64
C GLN A 93 0.87 -5.43 5.55
N ALA A 94 0.43 -6.02 6.65
CA ALA A 94 -0.02 -7.42 6.71
C ALA A 94 -1.52 -7.61 6.41
N SER A 95 -2.33 -6.56 6.54
CA SER A 95 -3.78 -6.61 6.31
C SER A 95 -4.32 -5.25 5.90
N GLN A 96 -4.57 -5.04 4.61
CA GLN A 96 -5.04 -3.75 4.08
C GLN A 96 -6.54 -3.71 3.79
N VAL A 97 -7.10 -4.77 3.20
CA VAL A 97 -8.52 -5.15 3.04
C VAL A 97 -8.52 -6.38 2.13
N GLY A 98 -9.11 -7.48 2.57
CA GLY A 98 -9.30 -8.69 1.75
C GLY A 98 -8.07 -9.59 1.61
N MET A 99 -7.75 -10.35 2.66
CA MET A 99 -7.20 -11.72 2.64
C MET A 99 -6.84 -12.08 4.08
N GLY A 100 -7.73 -12.79 4.78
CA GLY A 100 -7.35 -13.53 5.97
C GLY A 100 -6.53 -14.73 5.52
N THR A 101 -5.23 -14.72 5.79
CA THR A 101 -4.21 -15.80 5.87
C THR A 101 -4.31 -17.16 5.14
N HIS A 102 -5.34 -17.51 4.37
CA HIS A 102 -5.39 -18.77 3.63
C HIS A 102 -6.02 -18.57 2.27
N VAL A 103 -5.18 -18.61 1.24
CA VAL A 103 -5.57 -18.77 -0.17
C VAL A 103 -6.11 -20.20 -0.35
N SER A 104 -7.23 -20.54 0.27
CA SER A 104 -7.94 -21.80 0.03
C SER A 104 -8.75 -21.64 -1.26
N SER A 105 -8.78 -22.71 -2.07
CA SER A 105 -9.51 -22.82 -3.35
C SER A 105 -11.04 -22.65 -3.22
N LEU A 106 -11.53 -22.27 -2.05
CA LEU A 106 -12.91 -21.89 -1.77
C LEU A 106 -12.81 -20.69 -0.83
N CYS A 107 -13.14 -19.49 -1.34
CA CYS A 107 -13.24 -18.26 -0.55
C CYS A 107 -14.47 -18.32 0.39
N LEU A 108 -14.62 -19.40 1.15
CA LEU A 108 -15.68 -19.65 2.11
C LEU A 108 -15.03 -19.88 3.48
N ALA A 109 -14.72 -18.76 4.15
CA ALA A 109 -14.67 -18.56 5.61
C ALA A 109 -13.57 -17.55 5.96
N GLY A 110 -13.99 -16.35 6.36
CA GLY A 110 -13.12 -15.37 7.03
C GLY A 110 -12.54 -14.28 6.15
N SER A 111 -13.36 -13.58 5.35
CA SER A 111 -12.95 -12.26 4.88
C SER A 111 -12.79 -11.36 6.10
N GLY A 112 -11.56 -10.98 6.46
CA GLY A 112 -11.28 -9.97 7.51
C GLY A 112 -11.74 -8.56 7.14
N VAL A 113 -12.81 -8.43 6.36
CA VAL A 113 -13.46 -7.19 5.95
C VAL A 113 -14.80 -7.13 6.69
N ASP A 114 -14.89 -6.23 7.67
CA ASP A 114 -16.16 -5.92 8.32
C ASP A 114 -17.12 -5.25 7.32
N ASP A 115 -18.34 -5.78 7.19
CA ASP A 115 -19.39 -5.33 6.27
C ASP A 115 -18.92 -5.15 4.80
N PRO A 116 -18.65 -6.26 4.08
CA PRO A 116 -18.25 -6.19 2.68
C PRO A 116 -19.36 -5.57 1.83
N VAL A 117 -18.96 -4.74 0.87
CA VAL A 117 -19.86 -4.00 -0.02
C VAL A 117 -19.99 -4.61 -1.43
N GLY A 118 -19.54 -5.85 -1.56
CA GLY A 118 -19.57 -6.66 -2.77
C GLY A 118 -18.30 -7.49 -2.87
N GLU A 119 -18.12 -8.17 -3.99
CA GLU A 119 -16.94 -8.97 -4.27
C GLU A 119 -16.51 -8.82 -5.73
N VAL A 120 -15.21 -8.98 -5.98
CA VAL A 120 -14.63 -8.95 -7.33
C VAL A 120 -13.85 -10.23 -7.59
N SER A 121 -14.10 -10.85 -8.74
CA SER A 121 -13.35 -12.00 -9.21
C SER A 121 -12.20 -11.56 -10.09
N ILE A 122 -10.99 -11.94 -9.69
CA ILE A 122 -9.78 -11.73 -10.47
C ILE A 122 -9.00 -13.03 -10.63
N HIS A 123 -8.28 -13.12 -11.73
CA HIS A 123 -7.29 -14.15 -11.98
C HIS A 123 -5.94 -13.48 -12.25
N VAL A 124 -4.94 -13.80 -11.42
CA VAL A 124 -3.59 -13.25 -11.53
C VAL A 124 -2.62 -14.36 -11.89
N GLU A 125 -1.74 -14.09 -12.86
CA GLU A 125 -0.68 -14.98 -13.28
C GLU A 125 0.64 -14.20 -13.35
N LEU A 126 1.71 -14.77 -12.79
CA LEU A 126 3.02 -14.14 -12.76
C LEU A 126 3.95 -14.82 -13.76
N PHE A 127 4.54 -14.02 -14.64
CA PHE A 127 5.43 -14.49 -15.67
C PHE A 127 6.82 -13.86 -15.51
N THR A 128 7.84 -14.70 -15.62
CA THR A 128 9.23 -14.26 -15.73
C THR A 128 9.74 -14.76 -17.06
N HIS A 129 9.97 -13.86 -18.02
CA HIS A 129 10.44 -14.25 -19.34
C HIS A 129 11.98 -14.39 -19.36
N PRO A 130 12.51 -15.56 -19.74
CA PRO A 130 13.94 -15.73 -19.97
C PRO A 130 14.30 -15.24 -21.39
N GLY A 131 14.51 -13.92 -21.56
CA GLY A 131 15.43 -13.45 -22.60
C GLY A 131 15.00 -12.38 -23.61
N THR A 132 13.75 -11.91 -23.72
CA THR A 132 13.41 -10.91 -24.75
C THR A 132 12.39 -9.86 -24.28
N GLY A 133 12.73 -8.60 -24.47
CA GLY A 133 11.88 -7.45 -24.17
C GLY A 133 10.66 -7.37 -25.09
N GLU A 134 9.51 -7.71 -24.50
CA GLU A 134 8.13 -7.48 -24.95
C GLU A 134 7.47 -8.64 -25.73
N HIS A 135 6.58 -9.38 -25.05
CA HIS A 135 5.54 -10.16 -25.72
C HIS A 135 4.18 -10.14 -24.99
N LYS A 136 3.16 -10.01 -25.83
CA LYS A 136 1.72 -9.87 -25.58
C LYS A 136 1.10 -11.21 -25.23
N VAL A 137 0.50 -11.30 -24.03
CA VAL A 137 -0.35 -12.43 -23.64
C VAL A 137 -1.79 -11.95 -23.51
N THR A 138 -2.67 -12.47 -24.37
CA THR A 138 -4.11 -12.20 -24.33
C THR A 138 -4.81 -13.48 -23.90
N VAL A 139 -5.14 -13.58 -22.61
CA VAL A 139 -6.08 -14.60 -22.15
C VAL A 139 -7.48 -13.99 -22.22
N LYS A 140 -8.25 -14.37 -23.24
CA LYS A 140 -9.71 -14.28 -23.16
C LYS A 140 -10.16 -15.34 -22.15
N GLY A 141 -11.11 -15.03 -21.27
CA GLY A 141 -11.64 -15.96 -20.27
C GLY A 141 -11.75 -17.39 -20.83
N GLY A 142 -10.82 -18.24 -20.40
CA GLY A 142 -10.50 -19.50 -21.06
C GLY A 142 -9.04 -19.86 -20.82
N PHE A 143 -8.81 -20.80 -19.92
CA PHE A 143 -7.51 -21.43 -19.67
C PHE A 143 -6.81 -21.77 -20.98
N CYS A 144 -5.57 -21.29 -21.17
CA CYS A 144 -4.69 -21.80 -22.22
C CYS A 144 -3.26 -21.87 -21.68
N TRP A 145 -2.82 -23.09 -21.36
CA TRP A 145 -1.44 -23.44 -21.06
C TRP A 145 -0.86 -24.16 -22.27
N LEU A 146 0.16 -23.58 -22.90
CA LEU A 146 1.12 -24.21 -23.82
C LEU A 146 2.39 -23.37 -23.67
N GLY A 147 3.37 -23.77 -22.86
CA GLY A 147 4.24 -24.90 -23.14
C GLY A 147 5.46 -24.40 -23.91
N CYS A 148 6.50 -23.95 -23.22
CA CYS A 148 7.79 -23.62 -23.84
C CYS A 148 8.95 -24.15 -22.98
N GLN A 149 9.50 -25.29 -23.38
CA GLN A 149 10.89 -25.66 -23.10
C GLN A 149 11.73 -25.22 -24.30
N GLY A 150 12.83 -24.50 -24.06
CA GLY A 150 13.81 -24.09 -25.07
C GLY A 150 15.18 -23.86 -24.44
N PRO A 151 16.28 -24.11 -25.18
CA PRO A 151 17.54 -24.59 -24.62
C PRO A 151 18.44 -23.48 -24.04
N ALA A 152 19.30 -23.89 -23.10
CA ALA A 152 20.29 -23.07 -22.45
C ALA A 152 21.50 -22.83 -23.37
N GLY A 153 21.88 -21.56 -23.56
CA GLY A 153 23.17 -21.21 -24.16
C GLY A 153 23.20 -19.90 -24.94
N ALA A 154 23.16 -18.76 -24.24
CA ALA A 154 23.76 -17.50 -24.66
C ALA A 154 23.69 -16.50 -23.50
N SER A 155 24.69 -15.63 -23.35
CA SER A 155 24.78 -14.58 -22.32
C SER A 155 23.47 -13.78 -22.21
N ALA A 156 22.77 -13.92 -21.09
CA ALA A 156 21.38 -13.52 -20.95
C ALA A 156 21.21 -12.01 -20.69
N PRO A 157 20.35 -11.30 -21.45
CA PRO A 157 19.77 -10.05 -20.98
C PRO A 157 18.86 -10.33 -19.77
N GLN A 158 18.80 -9.39 -18.83
CA GLN A 158 18.03 -9.55 -17.58
C GLN A 158 16.55 -9.94 -17.84
N PRO A 159 15.96 -10.86 -17.05
CA PRO A 159 14.59 -11.30 -17.26
C PRO A 159 13.60 -10.18 -16.95
N SER A 160 12.77 -9.81 -17.92
CA SER A 160 11.63 -8.93 -17.69
C SER A 160 10.52 -9.72 -16.97
N ARG A 161 10.06 -9.18 -15.85
CA ARG A 161 8.96 -9.74 -15.05
C ARG A 161 7.66 -9.04 -15.41
N ALA A 162 6.61 -9.81 -15.65
CA ALA A 162 5.29 -9.29 -15.97
C ALA A 162 4.23 -9.98 -15.10
N ALA A 163 3.20 -9.22 -14.73
CA ALA A 163 2.00 -9.74 -14.09
C ALA A 163 0.83 -9.62 -15.07
N LEU A 164 0.21 -10.75 -15.39
CA LEU A 164 -1.04 -10.80 -16.14
C LEU A 164 -2.20 -10.81 -15.15
N LEU A 165 -3.18 -9.94 -15.38
CA LEU A 165 -4.38 -9.85 -14.57
C LEU A 165 -5.62 -9.94 -15.46
N ALA A 166 -6.44 -10.95 -15.26
CA ALA A 166 -7.78 -11.01 -15.84
C ALA A 166 -8.83 -10.59 -14.79
N VAL A 167 -9.59 -9.55 -15.11
CA VAL A 167 -10.74 -9.10 -14.34
C VAL A 167 -11.98 -9.76 -14.91
N VAL A 168 -12.54 -10.70 -14.14
CA VAL A 168 -13.59 -11.59 -14.62
C VAL A 168 -14.96 -10.95 -14.41
N ALA A 169 -15.28 -10.62 -13.16
CA ALA A 169 -16.60 -10.10 -12.78
C ALA A 169 -16.58 -9.38 -11.43
N ALA A 170 -17.64 -8.65 -11.11
CA ALA A 170 -18.00 -8.28 -9.74
C ALA A 170 -19.41 -8.79 -9.43
N ASN A 171 -19.70 -9.06 -8.16
CA ASN A 171 -21.00 -9.52 -7.67
C ASN A 171 -21.42 -8.77 -6.40
N ASP A 172 -22.72 -8.84 -6.10
CA ASP A 172 -23.34 -8.32 -4.87
C ASP A 172 -22.88 -6.93 -4.47
N LEU A 173 -22.70 -6.06 -5.48
CA LEU A 173 -22.35 -4.68 -5.24
C LEU A 173 -23.47 -4.04 -4.42
N LYS A 174 -23.15 -3.51 -3.24
CA LYS A 174 -24.10 -2.76 -2.43
C LYS A 174 -23.91 -1.29 -2.76
N TRP A 175 -24.62 -0.76 -3.76
CA TRP A 175 -24.48 0.64 -4.18
C TRP A 175 -25.82 1.23 -4.62
N GLN A 176 -26.14 2.41 -4.12
CA GLN A 176 -27.31 3.18 -4.54
C GLN A 176 -26.84 4.54 -5.02
N THR A 177 -27.34 4.98 -6.17
CA THR A 177 -26.98 6.26 -6.80
C THR A 177 -28.25 6.90 -7.35
N SER A 178 -28.31 8.23 -7.33
CA SER A 178 -29.46 8.99 -7.83
C SER A 178 -29.64 8.87 -9.36
N GLY A 179 -28.57 8.53 -10.07
CA GLY A 179 -28.55 8.35 -11.52
C GLY A 179 -28.53 6.88 -11.96
N ILE A 180 -28.07 6.67 -13.19
CA ILE A 180 -27.83 5.30 -13.70
C ILE A 180 -26.52 4.81 -13.11
N PHE A 181 -26.57 3.71 -12.36
CA PHE A 181 -25.38 3.03 -11.87
C PHE A 181 -24.54 2.50 -13.03
N ARG A 182 -23.27 2.88 -13.12
CA ARG A 182 -22.38 2.49 -14.22
C ARG A 182 -21.05 1.92 -13.71
N PRO A 183 -21.03 0.71 -13.13
CA PRO A 183 -19.82 0.17 -12.55
C PRO A 183 -18.76 -0.15 -13.60
N PHE A 184 -17.53 0.20 -13.27
CA PHE A 184 -16.31 -0.27 -13.91
C PHE A 184 -15.28 -0.62 -12.84
N ILE A 185 -14.27 -1.40 -13.23
CA ILE A 185 -13.19 -1.82 -12.34
C ILE A 185 -11.92 -1.10 -12.77
N GLU A 186 -11.32 -0.36 -11.86
CA GLU A 186 -9.98 0.21 -11.99
C GLU A 186 -9.00 -0.68 -11.24
N VAL A 187 -7.93 -1.11 -11.91
CA VAL A 187 -6.86 -1.89 -11.29
C VAL A 187 -5.56 -1.12 -11.36
N ASN A 188 -4.95 -0.95 -10.19
CA ASN A 188 -3.69 -0.26 -10.02
C ASN A 188 -2.63 -1.23 -9.49
N ILE A 189 -1.43 -1.18 -10.04
CA ILE A 189 -0.26 -1.85 -9.45
C ILE A 189 0.57 -0.85 -8.67
N ILE A 190 0.92 -1.23 -7.45
CA ILE A 190 1.67 -0.43 -6.50
C ILE A 190 2.96 -1.17 -6.16
N GLY A 191 4.08 -0.44 -6.20
CA GLY A 191 5.39 -0.97 -5.89
C GLY A 191 6.49 0.01 -6.33
N PRO A 192 7.75 -0.30 -6.01
CA PRO A 192 8.88 0.54 -6.36
C PRO A 192 9.20 0.49 -7.86
N HIS A 193 9.84 1.52 -8.41
CA HIS A 193 10.38 1.57 -9.78
C HIS A 193 9.33 1.37 -10.89
N LEU A 194 8.20 2.07 -10.73
CA LEU A 194 7.09 2.07 -11.68
C LEU A 194 6.85 3.44 -12.34
N SER A 195 7.74 4.42 -12.15
CA SER A 195 7.57 5.80 -12.63
C SER A 195 7.43 5.90 -14.16
N ASP A 196 8.09 5.02 -14.90
CA ASP A 196 8.13 4.95 -16.36
C ASP A 196 7.19 3.89 -16.93
N LYS A 197 6.37 3.25 -16.09
CA LYS A 197 5.52 2.11 -16.47
C LYS A 197 4.05 2.41 -16.32
N LYS A 198 3.22 1.69 -17.09
CA LYS A 198 1.77 1.79 -16.94
C LYS A 198 1.34 1.10 -15.64
N ARG A 199 0.80 1.90 -14.72
CA ARG A 199 0.40 1.45 -13.38
C ARG A 199 -1.09 1.20 -13.23
N LYS A 200 -1.89 1.59 -14.22
CA LYS A 200 -3.34 1.63 -14.11
C LYS A 200 -4.05 1.14 -15.35
N PHE A 201 -5.06 0.32 -15.16
CA PHE A 201 -6.02 -0.08 -16.19
C PHE A 201 -7.43 0.08 -15.66
N ALA A 202 -8.39 0.23 -16.57
CA ALA A 202 -9.80 0.27 -16.25
C ALA A 202 -10.57 -0.57 -17.27
N THR A 203 -11.59 -1.30 -16.79
CA THR A 203 -12.53 -2.01 -17.66
C THR A 203 -13.49 -1.04 -18.31
N LYS A 204 -14.23 -1.50 -19.33
CA LYS A 204 -15.40 -0.78 -19.82
C LYS A 204 -16.50 -0.76 -18.77
N SER A 205 -17.22 0.35 -18.65
CA SER A 205 -18.38 0.44 -17.75
C SER A 205 -19.55 -0.40 -18.26
N LYS A 206 -20.34 -0.93 -17.32
CA LYS A 206 -21.61 -1.61 -17.58
C LYS A 206 -22.73 -0.75 -17.03
N ASN A 207 -23.90 -0.76 -17.68
CA ASN A 207 -25.04 0.03 -17.21
C ASN A 207 -25.95 -0.81 -16.33
N ASN A 208 -26.38 -0.24 -15.20
CA ASN A 208 -27.42 -0.75 -14.31
C ASN A 208 -27.24 -2.22 -13.89
N SER A 209 -26.03 -2.57 -13.43
CA SER A 209 -25.69 -3.95 -13.09
C SER A 209 -24.96 -4.01 -11.76
N TRP A 210 -25.50 -4.76 -10.80
CA TRP A 210 -24.84 -5.01 -9.50
C TRP A 210 -24.04 -6.32 -9.46
N ALA A 211 -24.07 -7.06 -10.57
CA ALA A 211 -23.23 -8.23 -10.82
C ALA A 211 -22.61 -8.21 -12.23
N PRO A 212 -21.81 -7.18 -12.57
CA PRO A 212 -21.28 -7.01 -13.92
C PRO A 212 -20.18 -8.04 -14.26
N LYS A 213 -20.23 -8.59 -15.48
CA LYS A 213 -19.17 -9.44 -16.05
C LYS A 213 -18.35 -8.64 -17.07
N TYR A 214 -17.04 -8.58 -16.88
CA TYR A 214 -16.14 -7.81 -17.73
C TYR A 214 -15.36 -8.71 -18.68
N ASN A 215 -14.75 -9.79 -18.18
CA ASN A 215 -13.89 -10.70 -18.94
C ASN A 215 -12.79 -9.94 -19.70
N GLU A 216 -12.18 -8.96 -19.05
CA GLU A 216 -11.09 -8.13 -19.61
C GLU A 216 -9.75 -8.52 -18.97
N SER A 217 -8.67 -8.41 -19.74
CA SER A 217 -7.33 -8.80 -19.29
C SER A 217 -6.35 -7.65 -19.48
N PHE A 218 -5.49 -7.47 -18.48
CA PHE A 218 -4.51 -6.40 -18.36
C PHE A 218 -3.13 -7.01 -18.09
N GLN A 219 -2.09 -6.30 -18.53
CA GLN A 219 -0.70 -6.72 -18.34
C GLN A 219 0.07 -5.57 -17.70
N PHE A 220 0.69 -5.87 -16.55
CA PHE A 220 1.59 -4.97 -15.86
C PHE A 220 3.04 -5.41 -16.06
N THR A 221 3.92 -4.47 -16.35
CA THR A 221 5.37 -4.68 -16.37
C THR A 221 5.93 -4.31 -15.00
N LEU A 222 6.70 -5.20 -14.37
CA LEU A 222 7.29 -4.97 -13.05
C LEU A 222 8.69 -4.36 -13.15
N GLY A 223 9.21 -3.82 -12.05
CA GLY A 223 10.62 -3.47 -11.87
C GLY A 223 11.55 -4.68 -12.06
N THR A 224 12.72 -4.44 -12.63
CA THR A 224 13.79 -5.46 -12.73
C THR A 224 14.63 -5.53 -11.45
N GLU A 225 14.67 -4.44 -10.67
CA GLU A 225 15.52 -4.33 -9.47
C GLU A 225 14.96 -5.05 -8.24
N THR A 226 13.64 -5.22 -8.17
CA THR A 226 12.95 -5.78 -7.01
C THR A 226 12.13 -7.00 -7.38
N GLY A 227 11.97 -7.90 -6.41
CA GLY A 227 11.10 -9.05 -6.58
C GLY A 227 9.61 -8.68 -6.54
N PRO A 228 8.75 -9.51 -7.16
CA PRO A 228 7.31 -9.32 -7.16
C PRO A 228 6.72 -9.26 -5.75
N GLU A 229 7.40 -9.78 -4.71
CA GLU A 229 6.98 -9.66 -3.31
C GLU A 229 6.89 -8.22 -2.78
N CYS A 230 7.50 -7.27 -3.49
CA CYS A 230 7.48 -5.84 -3.16
C CYS A 230 6.30 -5.09 -3.82
N TYR A 231 5.37 -5.81 -4.46
CA TYR A 231 4.25 -5.24 -5.19
C TYR A 231 2.90 -5.75 -4.68
N GLU A 232 1.88 -4.91 -4.86
CA GLU A 232 0.49 -5.24 -4.60
C GLU A 232 -0.42 -4.67 -5.69
N LEU A 233 -1.56 -5.31 -5.88
CA LEU A 233 -2.63 -4.89 -6.76
C LEU A 233 -3.75 -4.30 -5.92
N GLN A 234 -4.18 -3.08 -6.26
CA GLN A 234 -5.36 -2.45 -5.70
C GLN A 234 -6.46 -2.43 -6.75
N VAL A 235 -7.55 -3.13 -6.46
CA VAL A 235 -8.73 -3.25 -7.31
C VAL A 235 -9.84 -2.38 -6.73
N CYS A 236 -10.29 -1.39 -7.49
CA CYS A 236 -11.36 -0.47 -7.09
C CYS A 236 -12.56 -0.65 -8.03
N VAL A 237 -13.73 -0.93 -7.48
CA VAL A 237 -14.99 -0.82 -8.21
C VAL A 237 -15.47 0.63 -8.07
N LYS A 238 -15.77 1.28 -9.19
CA LYS A 238 -16.20 2.68 -9.23
C LYS A 238 -17.48 2.85 -10.05
N ASP A 239 -18.30 3.82 -9.66
CA ASP A 239 -19.50 4.25 -10.36
C ASP A 239 -19.16 5.44 -11.26
N TYR A 240 -19.15 5.19 -12.58
CA TYR A 240 -18.82 6.19 -13.58
C TYR A 240 -19.87 7.28 -13.65
N CYS A 241 -19.44 8.54 -13.64
CA CYS A 241 -20.32 9.66 -13.87
C CYS A 241 -19.70 10.68 -14.83
N PHE A 242 -20.49 11.14 -15.79
CA PHE A 242 -20.04 12.15 -16.75
C PHE A 242 -19.85 13.54 -16.12
N ALA A 243 -20.66 13.89 -15.11
CA ALA A 243 -20.75 15.25 -14.57
C ALA A 243 -19.96 15.47 -13.27
N ARG A 244 -19.36 14.43 -12.70
CA ARG A 244 -18.57 14.48 -11.45
C ARG A 244 -17.41 13.50 -11.51
N GLU A 245 -16.55 13.53 -10.52
CA GLU A 245 -15.58 12.46 -10.33
C GLU A 245 -16.27 11.11 -10.08
N ASP A 246 -15.66 10.05 -10.60
CA ASP A 246 -16.11 8.67 -10.40
C ASP A 246 -16.10 8.34 -8.90
N ARG A 247 -17.19 7.75 -8.41
CA ARG A 247 -17.32 7.44 -6.99
C ARG A 247 -16.84 6.03 -6.71
N THR A 248 -16.08 5.86 -5.64
CA THR A 248 -15.64 4.55 -5.19
C THR A 248 -16.79 3.78 -4.55
N VAL A 249 -17.09 2.61 -5.11
CA VAL A 249 -18.11 1.67 -4.61
C VAL A 249 -17.49 0.75 -3.57
N GLY A 250 -16.28 0.25 -3.84
CA GLY A 250 -15.53 -0.61 -2.94
C GLY A 250 -14.11 -0.89 -3.43
N ILE A 251 -13.24 -1.29 -2.51
CA ILE A 251 -11.79 -1.44 -2.71
C ILE A 251 -11.35 -2.83 -2.20
N ALA A 252 -10.47 -3.49 -2.92
CA ALA A 252 -9.77 -4.69 -2.49
C ALA A 252 -8.26 -4.58 -2.80
N VAL A 253 -7.43 -5.23 -1.98
CA VAL A 253 -5.97 -5.27 -2.19
C VAL A 253 -5.50 -6.71 -2.20
N LEU A 254 -4.69 -7.07 -3.19
CA LEU A 254 -4.02 -8.37 -3.29
C LEU A 254 -2.51 -8.17 -3.35
N GLN A 255 -1.77 -8.75 -2.43
CA GLN A 255 -0.32 -8.68 -2.45
C GLN A 255 0.26 -9.76 -3.34
N LEU A 256 1.20 -9.40 -4.21
CA LEU A 256 1.77 -10.38 -5.13
C LEU A 256 2.59 -11.45 -4.40
N ARG A 257 3.13 -11.14 -3.21
CA ARG A 257 3.84 -12.11 -2.36
C ARG A 257 3.01 -13.35 -2.01
N ASP A 258 1.70 -13.18 -1.84
CA ASP A 258 0.79 -14.25 -1.43
C ASP A 258 0.53 -15.26 -2.56
N ILE A 259 0.78 -14.86 -3.81
CA ILE A 259 0.60 -15.70 -4.99
C ILE A 259 1.91 -16.24 -5.55
N LEU A 260 3.08 -15.85 -5.02
CA LEU A 260 4.39 -16.33 -5.54
C LEU A 260 4.58 -17.84 -5.45
N GLN A 261 3.89 -18.50 -4.52
CA GLN A 261 3.98 -19.96 -4.37
C GLN A 261 3.12 -20.71 -5.40
N ARG A 262 2.33 -20.01 -6.23
CA ARG A 262 1.43 -20.60 -7.22
C ARG A 262 1.61 -19.94 -8.58
N PRO A 263 1.69 -20.71 -9.69
CA PRO A 263 1.87 -20.14 -11.02
C PRO A 263 0.73 -19.19 -11.43
N GLY A 264 -0.46 -19.34 -10.85
CA GLY A 264 -1.57 -18.40 -10.95
C GLY A 264 -2.59 -18.58 -9.83
N CYS A 265 -3.43 -17.58 -9.61
CA CYS A 265 -4.47 -17.57 -8.58
C CYS A 265 -5.76 -16.96 -9.13
N ALA A 266 -6.85 -17.71 -9.13
CA ALA A 266 -8.21 -17.20 -9.32
C ALA A 266 -8.88 -17.07 -7.95
N CYS A 267 -9.34 -15.87 -7.60
CA CYS A 267 -9.93 -15.61 -6.30
C CYS A 267 -11.06 -14.58 -6.38
N TRP A 268 -12.01 -14.71 -5.44
CA TRP A 268 -12.98 -13.67 -5.12
C TRP A 268 -12.41 -12.82 -4.00
N LEU A 269 -12.32 -11.51 -4.23
CA LEU A 269 -11.85 -10.55 -3.26
C LEU A 269 -13.05 -9.76 -2.71
N PRO A 270 -13.29 -9.78 -1.40
CA PRO A 270 -14.32 -8.96 -0.77
C PRO A 270 -13.93 -7.49 -0.87
N LEU A 271 -14.88 -6.64 -1.26
CA LEU A 271 -14.70 -5.21 -1.37
C LEU A 271 -14.99 -4.54 -0.03
N GLY A 272 -14.01 -3.82 0.50
CA GLY A 272 -14.16 -2.95 1.66
C GLY A 272 -14.52 -1.51 1.26
N ARG A 273 -14.92 -0.71 2.25
CA ARG A 273 -15.26 0.71 2.06
C ARG A 273 -14.03 1.62 2.00
N ARG A 274 -12.92 1.22 2.63
CA ARG A 274 -11.65 1.96 2.71
C ARG A 274 -10.51 0.99 2.92
N ILE A 275 -9.29 1.43 2.63
CA ILE A 275 -8.07 0.69 2.98
C ILE A 275 -7.71 0.96 4.45
N HIS A 276 -7.42 -0.10 5.19
CA HIS A 276 -6.84 -0.02 6.52
C HIS A 276 -5.31 -0.08 6.41
N MET A 277 -4.62 0.71 7.23
CA MET A 277 -3.17 0.80 7.24
C MET A 277 -2.66 0.75 8.68
N ASP A 278 -1.52 0.11 8.89
CA ASP A 278 -0.79 0.21 10.16
C ASP A 278 -0.15 1.60 10.36
N ASP A 279 0.44 1.83 11.55
CA ASP A 279 1.10 3.09 11.90
C ASP A 279 2.25 3.46 10.95
N THR A 280 2.95 2.45 10.41
CA THR A 280 4.03 2.66 9.44
C THR A 280 3.44 3.17 8.13
N GLY A 281 2.34 2.58 7.66
CA GLY A 281 1.66 3.00 6.45
C GLY A 281 1.08 4.40 6.54
N LEU A 282 0.48 4.75 7.69
CA LEU A 282 0.02 6.11 7.95
C LEU A 282 1.18 7.12 7.95
N THR A 283 2.33 6.74 8.51
CA THR A 283 3.55 7.56 8.50
C THR A 283 4.08 7.76 7.08
N VAL A 284 4.17 6.67 6.29
CA VAL A 284 4.57 6.73 4.87
C VAL A 284 3.64 7.65 4.09
N LEU A 285 2.32 7.50 4.24
CA LEU A 285 1.33 8.31 3.55
C LEU A 285 1.50 9.80 3.88
N ARG A 286 1.77 10.13 5.15
CA ARG A 286 2.02 11.51 5.61
C ARG A 286 3.33 12.09 5.09
N ILE A 287 4.38 11.28 4.93
CA ILE A 287 5.65 11.73 4.33
C ILE A 287 5.44 11.99 2.83
N LEU A 288 4.78 11.07 2.13
CA LEU A 288 4.54 11.17 0.70
C LEU A 288 3.58 12.30 0.33
N SER A 289 2.60 12.63 1.19
CA SER A 289 1.66 13.74 0.93
C SER A 289 2.32 15.12 0.88
N GLN A 290 3.54 15.25 1.40
CA GLN A 290 4.32 16.49 1.31
C GLN A 290 5.18 16.59 0.06
N ARG A 291 5.31 15.51 -0.72
CA ARG A 291 6.13 15.47 -1.94
C ARG A 291 5.35 16.01 -3.13
N ASN A 292 5.03 17.29 -3.07
CA ASN A 292 4.19 17.97 -4.08
C ASN A 292 4.82 18.04 -5.49
N ASN A 293 6.09 17.70 -5.65
CA ASN A 293 6.78 17.65 -6.94
C ASN A 293 6.96 16.22 -7.47
N ASP A 294 6.47 15.21 -6.73
CA ASP A 294 6.61 13.81 -7.07
C ASP A 294 5.23 13.23 -7.45
N GLU A 295 5.01 13.02 -8.73
CA GLU A 295 3.75 12.48 -9.25
C GLU A 295 3.48 11.05 -8.80
N VAL A 296 4.53 10.25 -8.55
CA VAL A 296 4.39 8.89 -8.00
C VAL A 296 3.85 8.96 -6.57
N ALA A 297 4.40 9.88 -5.76
CA ALA A 297 3.93 10.10 -4.40
C ALA A 297 2.48 10.60 -4.37
N LYS A 298 2.11 11.57 -5.23
CA LYS A 298 0.74 12.08 -5.33
C LYS A 298 -0.27 11.01 -5.69
N GLU A 299 0.03 10.21 -6.72
CA GLU A 299 -0.86 9.13 -7.16
C GLU A 299 -1.03 8.09 -6.06
N PHE A 300 0.08 7.69 -5.41
CA PHE A 300 0.04 6.77 -4.28
C PHE A 300 -0.84 7.30 -3.13
N VAL A 301 -0.66 8.56 -2.74
CA VAL A 301 -1.43 9.20 -1.67
C VAL A 301 -2.91 9.27 -2.03
N LYS A 302 -3.23 9.68 -3.26
CA LYS A 302 -4.62 9.71 -3.77
C LYS A 302 -5.26 8.32 -3.72
N LEU A 303 -4.53 7.31 -4.19
CA LEU A 303 -5.01 5.93 -4.29
C LEU A 303 -5.24 5.28 -2.91
N LYS A 304 -4.34 5.53 -1.95
CA LYS A 304 -4.45 4.98 -0.59
C LYS A 304 -5.40 5.75 0.32
N SER A 305 -5.67 7.02 0.02
CA SER A 305 -6.66 7.83 0.73
C SER A 305 -8.08 7.68 0.15
N ASP A 306 -8.25 6.93 -0.95
CA ASP A 306 -9.54 6.69 -1.57
C ASP A 306 -10.49 5.96 -0.61
N THR A 307 -11.72 6.44 -0.51
CA THR A 307 -12.74 5.91 0.37
C THR A 307 -14.09 5.94 -0.33
N ARG A 308 -14.90 4.92 -0.07
CA ARG A 308 -16.31 4.92 -0.42
C ARG A 308 -17.02 6.06 0.32
N SER A 309 -17.79 6.87 -0.41
CA SER A 309 -18.60 7.94 0.19
C SER A 309 -19.71 7.36 1.10
N ALA A 310 -20.03 8.08 2.17
CA ALA A 310 -21.13 7.73 3.08
C ALA A 310 -22.49 8.28 2.61
N GLU A 311 -22.50 9.29 1.74
CA GLU A 311 -23.72 10.02 1.33
C GLU A 311 -24.58 9.27 0.32
N GLU A 312 -24.03 8.22 -0.31
CA GLU A 312 -24.73 7.35 -1.25
C GLU A 312 -24.28 5.91 -1.02
N GLY A 313 -25.20 5.04 -0.58
CA GLY A 313 -24.90 3.69 -0.15
C GLY A 313 -26.06 3.00 0.54
#